data_AF-A0A7J6RT33-F1
#
_entry.id   AF-A0A7J6RT33-F1
#
_cell.length_a   1.000
_cell.length_b   1.000
_cell.length_c   1.000
_cell.angle_alpha   90.00
_cell.angle_beta   90.00
_cell.angle_gamma   90.00
#
_symmetry.space_group_name_H-M   'P 1'
#
loop_
_entity.id
_entity.type
_entity.pdbx_description
1 polymer ?
#
loop_
_entity_poly.entity_id
_entity_poly.type
_entity_poly.pdbx_seq_one_letter_code
_entity_poly.pdbx_strand_id
1 'polypeptide(L)'
;DEELFEEKAEMDEDADLDEDEDDDVENEIVQDDSWTVADAYFKDKGLVSQQVGSFDDFVTYKMQEIVDECPPITIIPQNQYDPNTSKQQQMQQNVGYVYELKFGQLSLNKPTVEEVDGAMTSLTPNQARLRNLTYSSPVYVNVTQKTFALADPDDPNSEKQL
;
A
#
# COMPACT_ATOMS: atom_id res chain seq x y z
N ASP A 1 -97.14 19.87 -38.12
CA ASP A 1 -97.55 21.07 -37.38
C ASP A 1 -96.85 21.03 -36.04
N GLU A 2 -95.74 21.75 -35.98
CA GLU A 2 -95.51 22.85 -35.01
C GLU A 2 -94.85 22.24 -33.74
N GLU A 3 -93.73 22.70 -33.19
CA GLU A 3 -92.98 23.93 -33.33
C GLU A 3 -91.70 23.80 -32.47
N LEU A 4 -90.70 24.61 -32.78
CA LEU A 4 -89.74 25.27 -31.87
C LEU A 4 -88.60 24.46 -31.20
N PHE A 5 -87.43 24.71 -31.77
CA PHE A 5 -86.10 24.73 -31.17
C PHE A 5 -86.08 25.40 -29.79
N GLU A 6 -85.38 24.78 -28.83
CA GLU A 6 -84.78 25.49 -27.68
C GLU A 6 -83.25 25.34 -27.77
N GLU A 7 -82.61 26.40 -28.24
CA GLU A 7 -81.19 26.66 -28.14
C GLU A 7 -80.94 27.26 -26.75
N LYS A 8 -80.27 26.50 -25.86
CA LYS A 8 -79.76 27.02 -24.59
C LYS A 8 -78.26 27.20 -24.70
N ALA A 9 -77.84 28.46 -24.81
CA ALA A 9 -76.49 28.91 -24.59
C ALA A 9 -76.29 29.22 -23.09
N GLU A 10 -75.40 28.50 -22.43
CA GLU A 10 -74.81 28.83 -21.12
C GLU A 10 -73.32 28.44 -21.27
N MET A 11 -72.45 29.40 -21.59
CA MET A 11 -71.68 30.29 -20.69
C MET A 11 -70.50 29.56 -20.03
N ASP A 12 -69.31 30.06 -20.35
CA ASP A 12 -67.97 29.62 -19.92
C ASP A 12 -67.88 29.33 -18.41
N GLU A 13 -67.34 28.16 -18.07
CA GLU A 13 -66.58 27.96 -16.83
C GLU A 13 -65.23 27.34 -17.22
N ASP A 14 -64.20 28.18 -17.19
CA ASP A 14 -62.80 27.78 -17.15
C ASP A 14 -62.62 26.77 -16.01
N ALA A 15 -62.37 25.52 -16.38
CA ALA A 15 -61.87 24.49 -15.49
C ALA A 15 -60.54 23.97 -16.07
N ASP A 16 -59.56 24.86 -16.16
CA ASP A 16 -58.15 24.48 -16.03
C ASP A 16 -57.99 23.99 -14.58
N LEU A 17 -58.36 22.73 -14.35
CA LEU A 17 -57.96 21.99 -13.17
C LEU A 17 -56.49 21.61 -13.39
N ASP A 18 -55.61 22.39 -12.77
CA ASP A 18 -54.20 22.09 -12.57
C ASP A 18 -54.07 20.64 -12.03
N GLU A 19 -53.80 19.68 -12.91
CA GLU A 19 -53.45 18.28 -12.58
C GLU A 19 -51.93 18.10 -12.41
N ASP A 20 -51.22 19.14 -11.96
CA ASP A 20 -49.74 19.14 -11.84
C ASP A 20 -49.24 19.35 -10.39
N GLU A 21 -49.97 18.94 -9.35
CA GLU A 21 -49.54 19.10 -7.94
C GLU A 21 -49.52 17.81 -7.09
N ASP A 22 -49.42 16.62 -7.69
CA ASP A 22 -49.33 15.35 -6.93
C ASP A 22 -48.04 14.51 -7.20
N ASP A 23 -47.06 15.02 -7.95
CA ASP A 23 -45.79 14.29 -8.23
C ASP A 23 -44.67 14.53 -7.18
N ASP A 24 -44.84 15.48 -6.26
CA ASP A 24 -43.79 15.85 -5.30
C ASP A 24 -43.85 15.09 -3.96
N VAL A 25 -44.98 14.44 -3.65
CA VAL A 25 -45.15 13.71 -2.37
C VAL A 25 -44.52 12.30 -2.41
N GLU A 26 -44.39 11.70 -3.60
CA GLU A 26 -43.72 10.39 -3.77
C GLU A 26 -42.18 10.48 -3.69
N ASN A 27 -41.62 11.70 -3.72
CA ASN A 27 -40.17 11.95 -3.67
C ASN A 27 -39.67 12.38 -2.28
N GLU A 28 -40.53 12.38 -1.26
CA GLU A 28 -40.14 12.77 0.10
C GLU A 28 -39.35 11.63 0.77
N ILE A 29 -38.07 11.88 1.02
CA ILE A 29 -37.14 10.87 1.56
C ILE A 29 -37.60 10.49 2.97
N VAL A 30 -38.01 9.24 3.16
CA VAL A 30 -38.51 8.72 4.43
C VAL A 30 -37.33 8.25 5.30
N GLN A 31 -37.51 8.19 6.61
CA GLN A 31 -36.49 7.67 7.54
C GLN A 31 -35.98 6.27 7.14
N ASP A 32 -36.84 5.44 6.53
CA ASP A 32 -36.47 4.10 6.06
C ASP A 32 -35.50 4.13 4.87
N ASP A 33 -35.53 5.17 4.03
CA ASP A 33 -34.58 5.34 2.93
C ASP A 33 -33.14 5.60 3.42
N SER A 34 -33.00 6.14 4.63
CA SER A 34 -31.69 6.32 5.27
C SER A 34 -31.01 4.97 5.53
N TRP A 35 -31.78 3.91 5.82
CA TRP A 35 -31.24 2.55 5.98
C TRP A 35 -30.82 1.96 4.63
N THR A 36 -31.56 2.23 3.55
CA THR A 36 -31.18 1.82 2.18
C THR A 36 -29.83 2.41 1.77
N VAL A 37 -29.59 3.68 2.08
CA VAL A 37 -28.30 4.34 1.83
C VAL A 37 -27.18 3.76 2.71
N ALA A 38 -27.47 3.51 3.99
CA ALA A 38 -26.51 2.88 4.90
C ALA A 38 -26.11 1.47 4.43
N ASP A 39 -27.08 0.65 4.01
CA ASP A 39 -26.84 -0.69 3.48
C ASP A 39 -26.05 -0.64 2.16
N ALA A 40 -26.34 0.32 1.28
CA ALA A 40 -25.56 0.54 0.07
C ALA A 40 -24.09 0.89 0.40
N TYR A 41 -23.86 1.73 1.40
CA TYR A 41 -22.52 2.08 1.87
C TYR A 41 -21.76 0.88 2.45
N PHE A 42 -22.40 0.09 3.32
CA PHE A 42 -21.76 -1.10 3.91
C PHE A 42 -21.56 -2.23 2.89
N LYS A 43 -22.38 -2.31 1.84
CA LYS A 43 -22.17 -3.26 0.74
C LYS A 43 -20.95 -2.92 -0.10
N ASP A 44 -20.66 -1.63 -0.32
CA ASP A 44 -19.48 -1.18 -1.06
C ASP A 44 -18.20 -1.24 -0.21
N LYS A 45 -18.23 -0.62 0.98
CA LYS A 45 -17.03 -0.51 1.83
C LYS A 45 -16.81 -1.74 2.71
N GLY A 46 -17.87 -2.34 3.26
CA GLY A 46 -17.75 -3.38 4.28
C GLY A 46 -17.43 -2.82 5.67
N LEU A 47 -17.67 -3.64 6.70
CA LEU A 47 -17.59 -3.24 8.13
C LEU A 47 -16.16 -3.03 8.67
N VAL A 48 -15.13 -3.48 7.96
CA VAL A 48 -13.72 -3.49 8.46
C VAL A 48 -12.75 -2.91 7.41
N SER A 49 -13.27 -2.11 6.48
CA SER A 49 -12.51 -1.51 5.39
C SER A 49 -11.31 -0.68 5.86
N GLN A 50 -11.43 0.04 6.98
CA GLN A 50 -10.36 0.89 7.47
C GLN A 50 -9.09 0.09 7.81
N GLN A 51 -9.24 -1.09 8.43
CA GLN A 51 -8.10 -1.92 8.82
C GLN A 51 -7.46 -2.57 7.59
N VAL A 52 -8.29 -3.09 6.67
CA VAL A 52 -7.81 -3.70 5.43
C VAL A 52 -7.14 -2.65 4.55
N GLY A 53 -7.77 -1.48 4.37
CA GLY A 53 -7.24 -0.39 3.57
C GLY A 53 -5.94 0.19 4.12
N SER A 54 -5.81 0.34 5.45
CA SER A 54 -4.56 0.76 6.09
C SER A 54 -3.44 -0.27 5.90
N PHE A 55 -3.77 -1.55 6.03
CA PHE A 55 -2.82 -2.64 5.80
C PHE A 55 -2.38 -2.71 4.33
N ASP A 56 -3.31 -2.61 3.39
CA ASP A 56 -3.01 -2.63 1.95
C ASP A 56 -2.16 -1.42 1.53
N ASP A 57 -2.47 -0.22 2.05
CA ASP A 57 -1.65 0.98 1.86
C ASP A 57 -0.23 0.80 2.41
N PHE A 58 -0.13 0.21 3.61
CA PHE A 58 1.16 -0.08 4.23
C PHE A 58 1.99 -1.06 3.39
N VAL A 59 1.36 -2.16 2.93
CA VAL A 59 2.04 -3.21 2.17
C VAL A 59 2.45 -2.75 0.78
N THR A 60 1.62 -1.91 0.14
CA THR A 60 1.84 -1.49 -1.24
C THR A 60 2.83 -0.32 -1.35
N TYR A 61 2.77 0.64 -0.42
CA TYR A 61 3.53 1.89 -0.53
C TYR A 61 4.48 2.11 0.64
N LYS A 62 3.96 2.12 1.89
CA LYS A 62 4.74 2.54 3.06
C LYS A 62 5.96 1.66 3.34
N MET A 63 5.89 0.35 3.07
CA MET A 63 7.05 -0.52 3.22
C MET A 63 8.21 -0.13 2.30
N GLN A 64 7.92 0.24 1.05
CA GLN A 64 8.98 0.68 0.13
C GLN A 64 9.50 2.07 0.52
N GLU A 65 8.62 2.99 0.91
CA GLU A 65 9.03 4.32 1.41
C GLU A 65 10.03 4.20 2.57
N ILE A 66 9.77 3.32 3.55
CA ILE A 66 10.67 3.08 4.68
C ILE A 66 12.05 2.55 4.22
N VAL A 67 12.07 1.66 3.23
CA VAL A 67 13.32 1.11 2.69
C VAL A 67 14.11 2.18 1.93
N ASP A 68 13.43 3.05 1.19
CA ASP A 68 14.05 4.12 0.40
C ASP A 68 14.59 5.25 1.29
N GLU A 69 13.97 5.49 2.45
CA GLU A 69 14.45 6.43 3.46
C GLU A 69 15.70 5.95 4.21
N CYS A 70 16.01 4.65 4.17
CA CYS A 70 17.19 4.11 4.85
C CYS A 70 18.49 4.56 4.16
N PRO A 71 19.41 5.24 4.87
CA PRO A 71 20.69 5.61 4.29
C PRO A 71 21.52 4.36 3.94
N PRO A 72 22.40 4.43 2.92
CA PRO A 72 23.31 3.35 2.63
C PRO A 72 24.17 3.00 3.85
N ILE A 73 24.37 1.70 4.10
CA ILE A 73 25.22 1.22 5.18
C ILE A 73 26.67 1.24 4.69
N THR A 74 27.48 2.12 5.26
CA THR A 74 28.91 2.20 4.97
C THR A 74 29.72 1.44 6.01
N ILE A 75 30.55 0.49 5.57
CA ILE A 75 31.45 -0.30 6.40
C ILE A 75 32.88 0.06 6.02
N ILE A 76 33.62 0.60 7.00
CA ILE A 76 35.05 0.92 6.88
C ILE A 76 35.80 -0.04 7.81
N PRO A 77 36.48 -1.07 7.27
CA PRO A 77 37.34 -1.95 8.06
C PRO A 77 38.43 -1.14 8.75
N GLN A 78 38.54 -1.32 10.06
CA GLN A 78 39.64 -0.76 10.84
C GLN A 78 40.70 -1.85 10.98
N ASN A 79 41.94 -1.54 10.64
CA ASN A 79 43.06 -2.46 10.84
C ASN A 79 43.26 -2.66 12.35
N GLN A 80 42.96 -3.86 12.83
CA GLN A 80 43.14 -4.21 14.24
C GLN A 80 44.61 -4.56 14.48
N TYR A 81 45.20 -3.99 15.53
CA TYR A 81 46.61 -4.22 15.86
C TYR A 81 46.84 -5.70 16.19
N ASP A 82 47.61 -6.39 15.34
CA ASP A 82 48.12 -7.73 15.61
C ASP A 82 49.59 -7.64 16.05
N PRO A 83 49.93 -8.03 17.29
CA PRO A 83 51.31 -8.01 17.80
C PRO A 83 52.27 -8.97 17.06
N ASN A 84 51.76 -9.94 16.29
CA ASN A 84 52.58 -10.89 15.55
C ASN A 84 52.97 -10.40 14.15
N THR A 85 52.36 -9.32 13.65
CA THR A 85 52.64 -8.80 12.31
C THR A 85 53.66 -7.66 12.39
N SER A 86 54.75 -7.75 11.62
CA SER A 86 55.82 -6.75 11.62
C SER A 86 55.31 -5.35 11.18
N LYS A 87 55.80 -4.27 11.82
CA LYS A 87 55.35 -2.88 11.56
C LYS A 87 55.40 -2.48 10.08
N GLN A 88 56.31 -3.06 9.29
CA GLN A 88 56.41 -2.82 7.84
C GLN A 88 55.29 -3.50 7.03
N GLN A 89 54.81 -4.68 7.45
CA GLN A 89 53.64 -5.33 6.85
C GLN A 89 52.32 -4.66 7.27
N GLN A 90 52.25 -4.13 8.49
CA GLN A 90 51.08 -3.34 8.94
C GLN A 90 50.87 -2.08 8.09
N MET A 91 51.95 -1.48 7.56
CA MET A 91 51.87 -0.30 6.67
C MET A 91 51.49 -0.64 5.22
N GLN A 92 51.73 -1.88 4.75
CA GLN A 92 51.38 -2.31 3.38
C GLN A 92 49.96 -2.88 3.26
N GLN A 93 49.33 -3.29 4.36
CA GLN A 93 47.92 -3.74 4.39
C GLN A 93 46.92 -2.58 4.45
N ASN A 94 47.34 -1.37 4.08
CA ASN A 94 46.56 -0.16 4.27
C ASN A 94 45.62 0.17 3.10
N VAL A 95 45.37 -0.79 2.20
CA VAL A 95 44.32 -0.67 1.20
C VAL A 95 42.97 -0.80 1.92
N GLY A 96 42.51 0.31 2.48
CA GLY A 96 41.23 0.39 3.16
C GLY A 96 40.11 0.24 2.14
N TYR A 97 39.47 -0.92 2.07
CA TYR A 97 38.27 -1.08 1.25
C TYR A 97 37.07 -0.53 2.01
N VAL A 98 36.34 0.41 1.43
CA VAL A 98 35.05 0.88 1.96
C VAL A 98 33.95 0.11 1.25
N TYR A 99 33.09 -0.56 2.01
CA TYR A 99 31.90 -1.23 1.48
C TYR A 99 30.68 -0.34 1.71
N GLU A 100 29.87 -0.14 0.67
CA GLU A 100 28.58 0.55 0.74
C GLU A 100 27.49 -0.43 0.34
N LEU A 101 26.52 -0.64 1.22
CA LEU A 101 25.35 -1.46 0.98
C LEU A 101 24.13 -0.56 0.82
N LYS A 102 23.41 -0.70 -0.29
CA LYS A 102 22.16 0.01 -0.55
C LYS A 102 21.02 -0.97 -0.73
N PHE A 103 19.91 -0.74 -0.02
CA PHE A 103 18.66 -1.45 -0.23
C PHE A 103 17.93 -0.92 -1.47
N GLY A 104 17.26 -1.81 -2.18
CA GLY A 104 16.49 -1.51 -3.39
C GLY A 104 15.06 -1.98 -3.27
N GLN A 105 14.53 -2.55 -4.35
CA GLN A 105 13.14 -2.96 -4.42
C GLN A 105 12.79 -4.09 -3.43
N LEU A 106 11.67 -3.92 -2.73
CA LEU A 106 11.05 -4.92 -1.85
C LEU A 106 10.08 -5.82 -2.63
N SER A 107 10.01 -7.09 -2.25
CA SER A 107 9.13 -8.11 -2.80
C SER A 107 8.52 -8.93 -1.67
N LEU A 108 7.20 -9.07 -1.69
CA LEU A 108 6.43 -9.80 -0.67
C LEU A 108 5.78 -11.04 -1.29
N ASN A 109 5.99 -12.19 -0.68
CA ASN A 109 5.41 -13.45 -1.16
C ASN A 109 4.02 -13.70 -0.53
N LYS A 110 3.40 -14.83 -0.86
CA LYS A 110 2.24 -15.30 -0.11
C LYS A 110 2.69 -15.88 1.23
N PRO A 111 1.83 -15.88 2.27
CA PRO A 111 2.13 -16.53 3.53
C PRO A 111 2.55 -17.99 3.37
N THR A 112 3.74 -18.32 3.85
CA THR A 112 4.36 -19.65 3.73
C THR A 112 4.98 -20.07 5.05
N VAL A 113 5.04 -21.36 5.29
CA VAL A 113 5.73 -21.96 6.43
C VAL A 113 6.77 -22.96 5.93
N GLU A 114 7.90 -22.99 6.61
CA GLU A 114 8.93 -24.03 6.44
C GLU A 114 8.53 -25.23 7.32
N GLU A 115 8.27 -26.38 6.69
CA GLU A 115 8.00 -27.61 7.41
C GLU A 115 9.31 -28.29 7.86
N VAL A 116 9.21 -29.35 8.67
CA VAL A 116 10.36 -30.03 9.30
C VAL A 116 11.32 -30.63 8.26
N ASP A 117 10.82 -30.92 7.06
CA ASP A 117 11.59 -31.41 5.92
C ASP A 117 12.30 -30.29 5.11
N GLY A 118 12.10 -29.02 5.49
CA GLY A 118 12.62 -27.85 4.77
C GLY A 118 11.76 -27.45 3.57
N ALA A 119 10.62 -28.09 3.32
CA ALA A 119 9.73 -27.71 2.24
C ALA A 119 8.92 -26.45 2.61
N MET A 120 8.87 -25.50 1.68
CA MET A 120 8.04 -24.28 1.81
C MET A 120 6.63 -24.57 1.32
N THR A 121 5.66 -24.56 2.24
CA THR A 121 4.24 -24.78 1.91
C THR A 121 3.43 -23.51 2.13
N SER A 122 2.46 -23.25 1.25
CA SER A 122 1.53 -22.13 1.42
C SER A 122 0.65 -22.33 2.65
N LEU A 123 0.59 -21.33 3.51
CA LEU A 123 -0.18 -21.38 4.74
C LEU A 123 -1.56 -20.73 4.52
N THR A 124 -2.61 -21.33 5.06
CA THR A 124 -3.95 -20.71 5.13
C THR A 124 -4.25 -20.22 6.55
N PRO A 125 -5.11 -19.20 6.72
CA PRO A 125 -5.43 -18.67 8.05
C PRO A 125 -5.99 -19.71 9.03
N ASN A 126 -6.80 -20.67 8.54
CA ASN A 126 -7.36 -21.72 9.37
C ASN A 126 -6.28 -22.72 9.83
N GLN A 127 -5.41 -23.15 8.91
CA GLN A 127 -4.29 -24.03 9.26
C GLN A 127 -3.35 -23.39 10.28
N ALA A 128 -3.08 -22.08 10.13
CA ALA A 128 -2.26 -21.33 11.07
C ALA A 128 -2.86 -21.38 12.49
N ARG A 129 -4.16 -21.14 12.62
CA ARG A 129 -4.88 -21.18 13.91
C ARG A 129 -4.88 -22.58 14.53
N LEU A 130 -5.17 -23.61 13.75
CA LEU A 130 -5.26 -24.99 14.25
C LEU A 130 -3.92 -25.54 14.74
N ARG A 131 -2.81 -25.12 14.12
CA ARG A 131 -1.45 -25.55 14.46
C ARG A 131 -0.71 -24.55 15.36
N ASN A 132 -1.37 -23.48 15.82
CA ASN A 132 -0.74 -22.38 16.57
C ASN A 132 0.50 -21.79 15.86
N LEU A 133 0.42 -21.61 14.54
CA LEU A 133 1.46 -21.01 13.72
C LEU A 133 1.16 -19.53 13.44
N THR A 134 2.21 -18.76 13.17
CA THR A 134 2.08 -17.37 12.73
C THR A 134 1.71 -17.31 11.25
N TYR A 135 0.64 -16.59 10.91
CA TYR A 135 0.25 -16.30 9.53
C TYR A 135 1.09 -15.14 8.98
N SER A 136 2.37 -15.38 8.68
CA SER A 136 3.31 -14.39 8.15
C SER A 136 3.77 -14.75 6.73
N SER A 137 4.22 -13.73 6.01
CA SER A 137 4.82 -13.87 4.68
C SER A 137 6.29 -13.48 4.69
N PRO A 138 7.17 -14.21 3.98
CA PRO A 138 8.55 -13.79 3.81
C PRO A 138 8.64 -12.56 2.89
N VAL A 139 9.48 -11.61 3.30
CA VAL A 139 9.77 -10.38 2.58
C VAL A 139 11.22 -10.42 2.11
N TYR A 140 11.43 -10.14 0.82
CA TYR A 140 12.74 -10.09 0.19
C TYR A 140 13.05 -8.66 -0.24
N VAL A 141 14.31 -8.26 -0.11
CA VAL A 141 14.78 -6.93 -0.52
C VAL A 141 16.03 -7.11 -1.35
N ASN A 142 16.09 -6.42 -2.48
CA ASN A 142 17.28 -6.39 -3.32
C ASN A 142 18.38 -5.55 -2.65
N VAL A 143 19.60 -6.09 -2.54
CA VAL A 143 20.74 -5.38 -1.95
C VAL A 143 21.80 -5.17 -3.03
N THR A 144 22.24 -3.93 -3.21
CA THR A 144 23.36 -3.57 -4.08
C THR A 144 24.57 -3.25 -3.21
N GLN A 145 25.69 -3.93 -3.47
CA GLN A 145 26.96 -3.69 -2.80
C GLN A 145 27.90 -2.94 -3.75
N LYS A 146 28.54 -1.87 -3.24
CA LYS A 146 29.65 -1.19 -3.89
C LYS A 146 30.89 -1.27 -3.01
N THR A 147 32.05 -1.37 -3.63
CA THR A 147 33.34 -1.39 -2.93
C THR A 147 34.22 -0.29 -3.49
N PHE A 148 34.72 0.58 -2.62
CA PHE A 148 35.66 1.63 -2.97
C PHE A 148 37.02 1.28 -2.37
N ALA A 149 38.11 1.46 -3.12
CA ALA A 149 39.45 1.43 -2.55
C ALA A 149 39.79 2.83 -2.03
N LEU A 150 40.13 2.95 -0.74
CA LEU A 150 40.71 4.17 -0.20
C LEU A 150 42.09 4.32 -0.84
N ALA A 151 42.26 5.36 -1.66
CA ALA A 151 43.52 5.64 -2.32
C ALA A 151 44.62 5.91 -1.28
N ASP A 152 45.81 5.39 -1.53
CA ASP A 152 46.99 5.66 -0.70
C ASP A 152 47.30 7.17 -0.74
N PRO A 153 47.51 7.83 0.42
CA PRO A 153 47.81 9.26 0.48
C PRO A 153 49.14 9.68 -0.20
N ASP A 154 49.94 8.72 -0.68
CA ASP A 154 51.24 8.95 -1.35
C ASP A 154 51.19 8.80 -2.89
N ASP A 155 50.04 8.53 -3.51
CA ASP A 155 49.92 8.43 -4.98
C ASP A 155 49.51 9.78 -5.63
N PRO A 156 50.40 10.45 -6.39
CA PRO A 156 50.13 11.74 -7.01
C PRO A 156 49.15 11.70 -8.18
N ASN A 157 48.62 10.54 -8.58
CA ASN A 157 47.72 10.40 -9.73
C ASN A 157 46.32 9.84 -9.39
N SER A 158 45.92 9.82 -8.11
CA SER A 158 44.58 9.42 -7.69
C SER A 158 43.59 10.59 -7.81
N GLU A 159 43.18 10.91 -9.04
CA GLU A 159 42.08 11.83 -9.26
C GLU A 159 40.81 11.35 -8.54
N LYS A 160 40.29 12.24 -7.70
CA LYS A 160 39.01 12.12 -7.00
C LYS A 160 37.89 11.77 -7.98
N GLN A 161 37.52 10.50 -8.05
CA GLN A 161 36.22 10.11 -8.59
C GLN A 161 35.27 9.97 -7.39
N LEU A 162 34.56 11.07 -7.14
CA LEU A 162 33.36 11.14 -6.30
C LEU A 162 32.18 10.50 -7.03
#